data_AF-A0A438G7C1-F1
#
_entry.id   AF-A0A438G7C1-F1
#
_cell.length_a   1.000
_cell.length_b   1.000
_cell.length_c   1.000
_cell.angle_alpha   90.00
_cell.angle_beta   90.00
_cell.angle_gamma   90.00
#
_symmetry.space_group_name_H-M   'P 1'
#
loop_
_entity.id
_entity.type
_entity.pdbx_description
1 polymer ?
#
loop_
_entity_poly.entity_id
_entity_poly.type
_entity_poly.pdbx_seq_one_letter_code
_entity_poly.pdbx_strand_id
1 'polypeptide(L)'
;MRKICVLHLFTLKRVKSYTPIREYEVSQMIEKISKLASASKLINLSETVMFLTSTIICRVAFGKRYEDEGFERSRFHGLLNDAQAMLGSFFFSDHFPLMGWLDKLTGLTARLEKTFRDMDLFYQEIIEEHLKPDRKKQEQEDITDVLIGLQKDNSFAIDITWDHIKGVLMNIFVGGTDTGAATVIW
;
A
#
# COMPACT_ATOMS: atom_id res chain seq x y z
N MET A 1 -9.89 13.65 -7.17
CA MET A 1 -8.68 12.84 -6.86
C MET A 1 -7.65 12.77 -7.99
N ARG A 2 -7.96 12.34 -9.22
CA ARG A 2 -6.95 12.19 -10.30
C ARG A 2 -6.01 13.40 -10.48
N LYS A 3 -6.57 14.62 -10.58
CA LYS A 3 -5.80 15.87 -10.70
C LYS A 3 -4.83 16.05 -9.53
N ILE A 4 -5.28 15.79 -8.30
CA ILE A 4 -4.44 15.87 -7.09
C ILE A 4 -3.28 14.89 -7.16
N CYS A 5 -3.54 13.62 -7.48
CA CYS A 5 -2.50 12.61 -7.59
C CYS A 5 -1.43 12.98 -8.63
N VAL A 6 -1.84 13.47 -9.81
CA VAL A 6 -0.91 13.85 -10.88
C VAL A 6 -0.09 15.10 -10.50
N LEU A 7 -0.73 16.12 -9.93
CA LEU A 7 -0.07 17.39 -9.65
C LEU A 7 0.77 17.40 -8.37
N HIS A 8 0.48 16.53 -7.41
CA HIS A 8 1.13 16.57 -6.09
C HIS A 8 1.86 15.28 -5.72
N LEU A 9 1.39 14.11 -6.15
CA LEU A 9 1.96 12.82 -5.73
C LEU A 9 2.92 12.24 -6.77
N PHE A 10 2.49 12.15 -8.01
CA PHE A 10 3.20 11.46 -9.10
C PHE A 10 3.92 12.41 -10.06
N THR A 11 4.35 13.57 -9.56
CA THR A 11 5.19 14.49 -10.35
C THR A 11 6.57 13.90 -10.55
N LEU A 12 7.24 14.27 -11.66
CA LEU A 12 8.62 13.84 -11.92
C LEU A 12 9.56 14.19 -10.76
N LYS A 13 9.35 15.36 -10.13
CA LYS A 13 10.14 15.81 -8.97
C LYS A 13 9.97 14.85 -7.79
N ARG A 14 8.73 14.48 -7.44
CA ARG A 14 8.43 13.53 -6.34
C ARG A 14 8.94 12.13 -6.66
N VAL A 15 8.69 11.62 -7.86
CA VAL A 15 9.17 10.28 -8.25
C VAL A 15 10.70 10.18 -8.15
N LYS A 16 11.42 11.26 -8.54
CA LYS A 16 12.88 11.35 -8.38
C LYS A 16 13.31 11.49 -6.92
N SER A 17 12.55 12.20 -6.08
CA SER A 17 12.89 12.34 -4.67
C SER A 17 12.80 11.01 -3.89
N TYR A 18 12.01 10.05 -4.37
CA TYR A 18 11.96 8.68 -3.81
C TYR A 18 13.06 7.74 -4.34
N THR A 19 14.00 8.21 -5.17
CA THR A 19 15.10 7.37 -5.71
C THR A 19 15.96 6.75 -4.62
N PRO A 20 16.40 7.48 -3.56
CA PRO A 20 17.23 6.89 -2.51
C PRO A 20 16.55 5.73 -1.78
N ILE A 21 15.21 5.78 -1.62
CA ILE A 21 14.44 4.69 -1.03
C ILE A 21 14.52 3.43 -1.90
N ARG A 22 14.30 3.57 -3.21
CA ARG A 22 14.35 2.44 -4.15
C ARG A 22 15.74 1.84 -4.23
N GLU A 23 16.77 2.67 -4.38
CA GLU A 23 18.16 2.21 -4.46
C GLU A 23 18.59 1.47 -3.20
N TYR A 24 18.19 1.98 -2.03
CA TYR A 24 18.48 1.33 -0.76
C TYR A 24 17.83 -0.04 -0.65
N GLU A 25 16.51 -0.15 -0.87
CA GLU A 25 15.82 -1.44 -0.73
C GLU A 25 16.25 -2.47 -1.79
N VAL A 26 16.54 -2.02 -3.01
CA VAL A 26 17.10 -2.90 -4.05
C VAL A 26 18.48 -3.41 -3.64
N SER A 27 19.33 -2.55 -3.07
CA SER A 27 20.65 -2.95 -2.58
C SER A 27 20.54 -3.99 -1.46
N GLN A 28 19.61 -3.82 -0.52
CA GLN A 28 19.33 -4.78 0.55
C GLN A 28 18.84 -6.13 0.00
N MET A 29 17.97 -6.11 -1.01
CA MET A 29 17.53 -7.32 -1.69
C MET A 29 18.70 -8.05 -2.37
N ILE A 30 19.55 -7.34 -3.11
CA ILE A 30 20.72 -7.91 -3.79
C ILE A 30 21.70 -8.52 -2.77
N GLU A 31 21.93 -7.84 -1.65
CA GLU A 31 22.77 -8.35 -0.57
C GLU A 31 22.22 -9.65 0.02
N LYS A 32 20.91 -9.72 0.27
CA LYS A 32 20.23 -10.94 0.75
C LYS A 32 20.37 -12.08 -0.25
N ILE A 33 20.17 -11.81 -1.54
CA ILE A 33 20.34 -12.81 -2.61
C ILE A 33 21.79 -13.29 -2.66
N SER A 34 22.77 -12.38 -2.61
CA SER A 34 24.19 -12.72 -2.65
C SER A 34 24.61 -13.63 -1.48
N LYS A 35 24.12 -13.35 -0.27
CA LYS A 35 24.35 -14.18 0.93
C LYS A 35 23.77 -15.60 0.77
N LEU A 36 22.54 -15.71 0.25
CA LEU A 36 21.89 -17.01 0.01
C LEU A 36 22.59 -17.80 -1.11
N ALA A 37 22.98 -17.13 -2.19
CA ALA A 37 23.73 -17.72 -3.29
C ALA A 37 25.09 -18.26 -2.83
N SER A 38 25.80 -17.50 -2.00
CA SER A 38 27.07 -17.93 -1.39
C SER A 38 26.91 -19.17 -0.52
N ALA A 39 25.76 -19.32 0.13
CA ALA A 39 25.39 -20.49 0.89
C ALA A 39 24.76 -21.62 0.05
N SER A 40 24.72 -21.50 -1.29
CA SER A 40 24.05 -22.43 -2.21
C SER A 40 22.58 -22.73 -1.83
N LYS A 41 21.89 -21.75 -1.25
CA LYS A 41 20.47 -21.87 -0.87
C LYS A 41 19.56 -21.41 -2.01
N LEU A 42 18.45 -22.14 -2.18
CA LEU A 42 17.39 -21.74 -3.09
C LEU A 42 16.70 -20.46 -2.60
N ILE A 43 16.23 -19.64 -3.54
CA ILE A 43 15.58 -18.37 -3.27
C ILE A 43 14.22 -18.37 -3.95
N ASN A 44 13.17 -18.04 -3.20
CA ASN A 44 11.87 -17.73 -3.78
C ASN A 44 11.88 -16.27 -4.25
N LEU A 45 12.06 -16.07 -5.57
CA LEU A 45 12.06 -14.73 -6.16
C LEU A 45 10.71 -14.03 -6.00
N SER A 46 9.59 -14.76 -6.04
CA SER A 46 8.26 -14.17 -5.87
C SER A 46 8.10 -13.54 -4.50
N GLU A 47 8.45 -14.25 -3.43
CA GLU A 47 8.43 -13.71 -2.07
C GLU A 47 9.43 -12.56 -1.89
N THR A 48 10.61 -12.69 -2.50
CA THR A 48 11.68 -11.68 -2.37
C THR A 48 11.30 -10.37 -3.04
N VAL A 49 10.78 -10.43 -4.27
CA VAL A 49 10.35 -9.25 -5.02
C VAL A 49 9.07 -8.66 -4.42
N MET A 50 8.12 -9.50 -3.97
CA MET A 50 6.92 -9.01 -3.27
C MET A 50 7.28 -8.22 -2.01
N PHE A 51 8.26 -8.71 -1.25
CA PHE A 51 8.77 -7.99 -0.09
C PHE A 51 9.43 -6.65 -0.49
N LEU A 52 10.23 -6.64 -1.56
CA LEU A 52 10.85 -5.42 -2.07
C LEU A 52 9.80 -4.37 -2.45
N THR A 53 8.81 -4.73 -3.27
CA THR A 53 7.80 -3.77 -3.75
C THR A 53 6.92 -3.28 -2.61
N SER A 54 6.46 -4.19 -1.74
CA SER A 54 5.73 -3.84 -0.52
C SER A 54 6.48 -2.83 0.33
N THR A 55 7.78 -3.08 0.57
CA THR A 55 8.61 -2.22 1.40
C THR A 55 8.80 -0.85 0.78
N ILE A 56 9.06 -0.77 -0.53
CA ILE A 56 9.15 0.50 -1.24
C ILE A 56 7.83 1.27 -1.14
N ILE A 57 6.70 0.62 -1.38
CA ILE A 57 5.38 1.25 -1.29
C ILE A 57 5.10 1.75 0.12
N CYS A 58 5.38 0.98 1.18
CA CYS A 58 5.20 1.43 2.56
C CYS A 58 6.05 2.65 2.90
N ARG A 59 7.31 2.66 2.45
CA ARG A 59 8.20 3.79 2.71
C ARG A 59 7.76 5.04 1.96
N VAL A 60 7.33 4.90 0.71
CA VAL A 60 6.89 6.03 -0.13
C VAL A 60 5.50 6.52 0.27
N ALA A 61 4.59 5.61 0.62
CA ALA A 61 3.19 5.94 0.89
C ALA A 61 2.95 6.34 2.35
N PHE A 62 3.56 5.63 3.31
CA PHE A 62 3.28 5.74 4.74
C PHE A 62 4.49 6.22 5.56
N GLY A 63 5.62 6.47 4.90
CA GLY A 63 6.86 6.82 5.60
C GLY A 63 7.40 5.70 6.49
N LYS A 64 6.94 4.45 6.32
CA LYS A 64 7.31 3.35 7.21
C LYS A 64 8.01 2.22 6.48
N ARG A 65 9.04 1.66 7.13
CA ARG A 65 9.63 0.37 6.76
C ARG A 65 9.16 -0.64 7.78
N TYR A 66 8.44 -1.67 7.36
CA TYR A 66 8.07 -2.79 8.22
C TYR A 66 9.23 -3.77 8.26
N GLU A 67 9.71 -4.10 9.46
CA GLU A 67 10.85 -5.00 9.64
C GLU A 67 10.56 -6.42 9.10
N ASP A 68 11.63 -7.12 8.71
CA ASP A 68 11.55 -8.43 8.06
C ASP A 68 10.80 -9.48 8.91
N GLU A 69 10.85 -9.39 10.24
CA GLU A 69 10.28 -10.39 11.17
C GLU A 69 9.44 -9.76 12.30
N GLY A 70 8.44 -8.92 11.94
CA GLY A 70 7.59 -8.23 12.91
C GLY A 70 6.09 -8.52 12.80
N PHE A 71 5.37 -8.36 13.92
CA PHE A 71 3.89 -8.40 13.98
C PHE A 71 3.25 -7.47 12.94
N GLU A 72 3.78 -6.25 12.83
CA GLU A 72 3.29 -5.24 11.90
C GLU A 72 3.40 -5.67 10.43
N ARG A 73 4.49 -6.34 10.04
CA ARG A 73 4.66 -6.90 8.69
C ARG A 73 3.60 -7.98 8.42
N SER A 74 3.40 -8.88 9.38
CA SER A 74 2.43 -9.97 9.26
C SER A 74 1.01 -9.43 9.09
N ARG A 75 0.62 -8.46 9.94
CA ARG A 75 -0.66 -7.76 9.84
C ARG A 75 -0.82 -7.10 8.48
N PHE A 76 0.19 -6.36 8.02
CA PHE A 76 0.20 -5.69 6.74
C PHE A 76 0.04 -6.65 5.54
N HIS A 77 0.80 -7.75 5.51
CA HIS A 77 0.69 -8.74 4.43
C HIS A 77 -0.68 -9.45 4.47
N GLY A 78 -1.20 -9.73 5.67
CA GLY A 78 -2.54 -10.28 5.84
C GLY A 78 -3.62 -9.38 5.23
N LEU A 79 -3.56 -8.08 5.53
CA LEU A 79 -4.48 -7.08 4.98
C LEU A 79 -4.40 -7.01 3.44
N LEU A 80 -3.19 -7.00 2.89
CA LEU A 80 -2.99 -7.01 1.43
C LEU A 80 -3.59 -8.25 0.78
N ASN A 81 -3.26 -9.43 1.32
CA ASN A 81 -3.72 -10.71 0.81
C ASN A 81 -5.24 -10.83 0.87
N ASP A 82 -5.87 -10.39 1.96
CA ASP A 82 -7.32 -10.40 2.08
C ASP A 82 -7.98 -9.43 1.09
N ALA A 83 -7.41 -8.23 0.90
CA ALA A 83 -7.92 -7.27 -0.08
C ALA A 83 -7.83 -7.80 -1.52
N GLN A 84 -6.69 -8.41 -1.88
CA GLN A 84 -6.49 -9.01 -3.19
C GLN A 84 -7.37 -10.22 -3.42
N ALA A 85 -7.54 -11.07 -2.40
CA ALA A 85 -8.47 -12.18 -2.46
C ALA A 85 -9.90 -11.69 -2.74
N MET A 86 -10.33 -10.57 -2.15
CA MET A 86 -11.64 -9.97 -2.44
C MET A 86 -11.72 -9.38 -3.84
N LEU A 87 -10.70 -8.66 -4.31
CA LEU A 87 -10.67 -8.13 -5.69
C LEU A 87 -10.67 -9.23 -6.75
N GLY A 88 -10.07 -10.39 -6.46
CA GLY A 88 -10.04 -11.55 -7.36
C GLY A 88 -11.20 -12.54 -7.17
N SER A 89 -12.08 -12.32 -6.20
CA SER A 89 -13.20 -13.24 -5.92
C SER A 89 -14.35 -13.05 -6.91
N PHE A 90 -15.04 -14.15 -7.20
CA PHE A 90 -16.25 -14.12 -8.00
C PHE A 90 -17.46 -13.70 -7.15
N PHE A 91 -18.00 -12.51 -7.40
CA PHE A 91 -19.28 -12.08 -6.83
C PHE A 91 -20.41 -12.34 -7.82
N PHE A 92 -21.49 -12.97 -7.33
CA PHE A 92 -22.70 -13.19 -8.11
C PHE A 92 -23.34 -11.86 -8.50
N SER A 93 -23.31 -10.85 -7.63
CA SER A 93 -23.83 -9.50 -7.91
C SER A 93 -23.24 -8.86 -9.15
N ASP A 94 -21.97 -9.15 -9.46
CA ASP A 94 -21.22 -8.49 -10.53
C ASP A 94 -21.57 -9.04 -11.93
N HIS A 95 -22.05 -10.28 -11.97
CA HIS A 95 -22.36 -11.01 -13.22
C HIS A 95 -23.85 -11.25 -13.40
N PHE A 96 -24.58 -11.40 -12.29
CA PHE A 96 -25.99 -11.72 -12.23
C PHE A 96 -26.70 -10.77 -11.25
N PRO A 97 -27.18 -9.60 -11.71
CA PRO A 97 -27.71 -8.54 -10.84
C PRO A 97 -28.83 -8.97 -9.88
N LEU A 98 -29.60 -10.00 -10.23
CA LEU A 98 -30.70 -10.54 -9.40
C LEU A 98 -30.25 -11.59 -8.38
N MET A 99 -29.01 -12.09 -8.45
CA MET A 99 -28.47 -13.17 -7.61
C MET A 99 -27.50 -12.70 -6.52
N GLY A 100 -27.36 -11.39 -6.27
CA GLY A 100 -26.45 -10.86 -5.24
C GLY A 100 -26.75 -11.32 -3.81
N TRP A 101 -27.92 -11.92 -3.55
CA TRP A 101 -28.22 -12.56 -2.26
C TRP A 101 -27.34 -13.81 -2.01
N LEU A 102 -26.82 -14.45 -3.07
CA LEU A 102 -25.88 -15.57 -2.95
C LEU A 102 -24.55 -15.13 -2.33
N ASP A 103 -24.09 -13.90 -2.58
CA ASP A 103 -22.86 -13.37 -1.97
C ASP A 103 -23.00 -13.22 -0.45
N LYS A 104 -24.22 -12.97 0.02
CA LYS A 104 -24.53 -12.98 1.46
C LYS A 104 -24.59 -14.40 2.01
N LEU A 105 -25.19 -15.34 1.27
CA LEU A 105 -25.30 -16.74 1.67
C LEU A 105 -23.93 -17.43 1.76
N THR A 106 -23.02 -17.16 0.81
CA THR A 106 -21.65 -17.69 0.80
C THR A 106 -20.73 -17.02 1.81
N GLY A 107 -21.17 -15.90 2.41
CA GLY A 107 -20.38 -15.11 3.35
C GLY A 107 -19.37 -14.15 2.68
N LEU A 108 -19.36 -14.06 1.34
CA LEU A 108 -18.48 -13.14 0.60
C LEU A 108 -18.74 -11.68 0.97
N THR A 109 -20.00 -11.26 1.09
CA THR A 109 -20.34 -9.90 1.51
C THR A 109 -19.78 -9.59 2.91
N ALA A 110 -19.93 -10.51 3.85
CA ALA A 110 -19.42 -10.33 5.22
C ALA A 110 -17.89 -10.28 5.26
N ARG A 111 -17.21 -11.09 4.45
CA ARG A 111 -15.75 -11.07 4.30
C ARG A 111 -15.27 -9.75 3.69
N LEU A 112 -15.91 -9.29 2.61
CA LEU A 112 -15.60 -8.01 1.96
C LEU A 112 -15.73 -6.84 2.94
N GLU A 113 -16.85 -6.75 3.66
CA GLU A 113 -17.06 -5.69 4.66
C GLU A 113 -16.03 -5.75 5.78
N LYS A 114 -15.66 -6.95 6.24
CA LYS A 114 -14.61 -7.12 7.25
C LYS A 114 -13.27 -6.62 6.72
N THR A 115 -12.86 -7.06 5.53
CA THR A 115 -11.62 -6.62 4.89
C THR A 115 -11.59 -5.11 4.70
N PHE A 116 -12.71 -4.50 4.28
CA PHE A 116 -12.81 -3.04 4.16
C PHE A 116 -12.62 -2.34 5.51
N ARG A 117 -13.28 -2.82 6.59
CA ARG A 117 -13.11 -2.26 7.94
C ARG A 117 -11.68 -2.39 8.44
N ASP A 118 -11.05 -3.55 8.27
CA ASP A 118 -9.69 -3.81 8.74
C ASP A 118 -8.67 -2.90 8.00
N MET A 119 -8.89 -2.66 6.69
CA MET A 119 -8.11 -1.70 5.90
C MET A 119 -8.36 -0.24 6.30
N ASP A 120 -9.62 0.14 6.52
CA ASP A 120 -9.98 1.50 6.96
C ASP A 120 -9.30 1.85 8.30
N LEU A 121 -9.33 0.93 9.26
CA LEU A 121 -8.65 1.06 10.55
C LEU A 121 -7.14 1.18 10.37
N PHE A 122 -6.54 0.38 9.49
CA PHE A 122 -5.12 0.47 9.19
C PHE A 122 -4.71 1.85 8.64
N TYR A 123 -5.47 2.41 7.69
CA TYR A 123 -5.19 3.75 7.17
C TYR A 123 -5.48 4.86 8.18
N GLN A 124 -6.50 4.67 9.03
CA GLN A 124 -6.78 5.58 10.12
C GLN A 124 -5.59 5.67 11.09
N GLU A 125 -5.02 4.53 11.50
CA GLU A 125 -3.83 4.49 12.36
C GLU A 125 -2.62 5.18 11.71
N ILE A 126 -2.42 4.98 10.40
CA ILE A 126 -1.37 5.69 9.64
C ILE A 126 -1.61 7.20 9.71
N ILE A 127 -2.82 7.67 9.40
CA ILE A 127 -3.16 9.09 9.43
C ILE A 127 -2.95 9.68 10.83
N GLU A 128 -3.44 9.01 11.87
CA GLU A 128 -3.31 9.44 13.26
C GLU A 128 -1.85 9.57 13.67
N GLU A 129 -1.00 8.63 13.26
CA GLU A 129 0.44 8.75 13.49
C GLU A 129 1.05 9.97 12.80
N HIS A 130 0.66 10.25 11.55
CA HIS A 130 1.17 11.41 10.81
C HIS A 130 0.70 12.74 11.40
N LEU A 131 -0.42 12.74 12.13
CA LEU A 131 -0.95 13.91 12.83
C LEU A 131 -0.29 14.17 14.20
N LYS A 132 0.48 13.22 14.74
CA LYS A 132 1.17 13.40 16.03
C LYS A 132 2.19 14.54 15.97
N PRO A 133 2.17 15.50 16.91
CA PRO A 133 3.04 16.68 16.88
C PRO A 133 4.52 16.35 17.11
N ASP A 134 4.79 15.24 17.80
CA ASP A 134 6.13 14.73 18.13
C ASP A 134 6.66 13.73 17.09
N ARG A 135 5.92 13.46 16.00
CA ARG A 135 6.42 12.60 14.92
C ARG A 135 7.69 13.20 14.35
N LYS A 136 8.76 12.41 14.37
CA LYS A 136 10.02 12.75 13.68
C LYS A 136 9.71 12.88 12.19
N LYS A 137 9.70 14.12 11.69
CA LYS A 137 9.57 14.38 10.27
C LYS A 137 10.77 13.81 9.56
N GLN A 138 10.53 12.98 8.56
CA GLN A 138 11.59 12.52 7.68
C GLN A 138 12.09 13.69 6.83
N GLU A 139 13.34 13.63 6.38
CA GLU A 139 13.90 14.63 5.46
C GLU A 139 13.09 14.71 4.16
N GLN A 140 12.48 13.59 3.76
CA GLN A 140 11.63 13.47 2.59
C GLN A 140 10.20 13.18 3.00
N GLU A 141 9.26 14.08 2.66
CA GLU A 141 7.83 13.84 2.86
C GLU A 141 7.35 12.62 2.05
N ASP A 142 6.58 11.78 2.73
CA ASP A 142 5.84 10.66 2.14
C ASP A 142 4.50 11.14 1.53
N ILE A 143 3.77 10.25 0.88
CA ILE A 143 2.49 10.59 0.24
C ILE A 143 1.41 10.98 1.26
N THR A 144 1.42 10.36 2.45
CA THR A 144 0.45 10.67 3.50
C THR A 144 0.66 12.08 4.02
N ASP A 145 1.92 12.51 4.22
CA ASP A 145 2.26 13.89 4.58
C ASP A 145 1.70 14.90 3.57
N VAL A 146 1.90 14.63 2.28
CA VAL A 146 1.41 15.50 1.20
C VAL A 146 -0.12 15.57 1.22
N LEU A 147 -0.80 14.44 1.34
CA LEU A 147 -2.26 14.38 1.36
C LEU A 147 -2.85 15.09 2.58
N ILE A 148 -2.25 14.95 3.76
CA ILE A 148 -2.65 15.67 4.98
C ILE A 148 -2.43 17.17 4.82
N GLY A 149 -1.30 17.58 4.23
CA GLY A 149 -1.03 18.98 3.93
C GLY A 149 -2.10 19.58 3.02
N LEU A 150 -2.47 18.87 1.95
CA LEU A 150 -3.51 19.30 1.02
C LEU A 150 -4.91 19.29 1.65
N GLN A 151 -5.18 18.39 2.60
CA GLN A 151 -6.46 18.37 3.34
C GLN A 151 -6.60 19.55 4.31
N LYS A 152 -5.49 20.01 4.90
CA LYS A 152 -5.47 21.19 5.76
C LYS A 152 -5.48 22.50 4.96
N ASP A 153 -5.08 22.44 3.70
CA ASP A 153 -5.07 23.57 2.77
C ASP A 153 -6.43 23.68 2.04
N ASN A 154 -7.30 24.56 2.54
CA ASN A 154 -8.63 24.83 1.95
C ASN A 154 -8.57 25.67 0.66
N SER A 155 -7.43 25.75 -0.02
CA SER A 155 -7.27 26.53 -1.26
C SER A 155 -7.80 25.83 -2.51
N PHE A 156 -8.18 24.55 -2.42
CA PHE A 156 -8.68 23.77 -3.56
C PHE A 156 -10.18 23.96 -3.76
N ALA A 157 -10.61 23.92 -5.03
CA ALA A 157 -12.04 23.94 -5.40
C ALA A 157 -12.82 22.67 -4.98
N ILE A 158 -12.14 21.65 -4.47
CA ILE A 158 -12.71 20.40 -3.96
C ILE A 158 -12.06 20.12 -2.61
N ASP A 159 -12.87 20.00 -1.57
CA ASP A 159 -12.40 19.65 -0.23
C ASP A 159 -11.94 18.19 -0.21
N ILE A 160 -10.66 17.99 0.14
CA ILE A 160 -10.13 16.65 0.40
C ILE A 160 -10.64 16.21 1.77
N THR A 161 -11.22 15.02 1.84
CA THR A 161 -11.71 14.42 3.09
C THR A 161 -10.76 13.33 3.55
N TRP A 162 -10.87 12.91 4.81
CA TRP A 162 -10.12 11.77 5.33
C TRP A 162 -10.38 10.49 4.54
N ASP A 163 -11.64 10.26 4.12
CA ASP A 163 -12.00 9.11 3.28
C ASP A 163 -11.33 9.17 1.91
N HIS A 164 -11.19 10.37 1.33
CA HIS A 164 -10.42 10.55 0.09
C HIS A 164 -8.94 10.18 0.28
N ILE A 165 -8.33 10.55 1.41
CA ILE A 165 -6.94 10.17 1.73
C ILE A 165 -6.84 8.65 1.87
N LYS A 166 -7.67 8.03 2.70
CA LYS A 166 -7.69 6.57 2.90
C LYS A 166 -7.88 5.82 1.59
N GLY A 167 -8.79 6.28 0.73
CA GLY A 167 -9.02 5.70 -0.59
C GLY A 167 -7.79 5.80 -1.51
N VAL A 168 -7.06 6.92 -1.49
CA VAL A 168 -5.80 7.04 -2.25
C VAL A 168 -4.73 6.10 -1.70
N LEU A 169 -4.55 6.04 -0.38
CA LEU A 169 -3.61 5.14 0.27
C LEU A 169 -3.90 3.67 -0.06
N MET A 170 -5.18 3.28 -0.06
CA MET A 170 -5.62 1.95 -0.48
C MET A 170 -5.25 1.62 -1.92
N ASN A 171 -5.53 2.52 -2.86
CA ASN A 171 -5.22 2.30 -4.27
C ASN A 171 -3.72 2.16 -4.51
N ILE A 172 -2.90 2.99 -3.85
CA ILE A 172 -1.44 2.92 -3.96
C ILE A 172 -0.92 1.62 -3.36
N PHE A 173 -1.46 1.23 -2.21
CA PHE A 173 -1.02 0.03 -1.52
C PHE A 173 -1.33 -1.24 -2.30
N VAL A 174 -2.61 -1.47 -2.62
CA VAL A 174 -3.05 -2.70 -3.26
C VAL A 174 -2.58 -2.73 -4.72
N GLY A 175 -2.72 -1.61 -5.43
CA GLY A 175 -2.37 -1.52 -6.84
C GLY A 175 -0.87 -1.46 -7.09
N GLY A 176 -0.08 -0.85 -6.20
CA GLY A 176 1.37 -0.64 -6.41
C GLY A 176 2.25 -1.82 -6.01
N THR A 177 1.75 -2.72 -5.16
CA THR A 177 2.55 -3.81 -4.60
C THR A 177 2.64 -5.01 -5.54
N ASP A 178 1.51 -5.65 -5.84
CA ASP A 178 1.46 -6.88 -6.65
C ASP A 178 1.81 -6.64 -8.11
N THR A 179 1.29 -5.56 -8.70
CA THR A 179 1.53 -5.29 -10.12
C THR A 179 3.00 -5.02 -10.39
N GLY A 180 3.67 -4.28 -9.48
CA GLY A 180 5.09 -4.04 -9.52
C GLY A 180 5.89 -5.34 -9.36
N ALA A 181 5.49 -6.20 -8.42
CA ALA A 181 6.18 -7.46 -8.19
C ALA A 181 6.04 -8.41 -9.38
N ALA A 182 4.82 -8.62 -9.86
CA ALA A 182 4.52 -9.47 -11.00
C ALA A 182 5.32 -9.05 -12.24
N THR A 183 5.41 -7.73 -12.50
CA THR A 183 6.15 -7.21 -13.68
C THR A 183 7.65 -7.50 -13.62
N VAL A 184 8.25 -7.56 -12.42
CA VAL A 184 9.68 -7.88 -12.26
C VAL A 184 9.94 -9.39 -12.34
N ILE A 185 8.94 -10.21 -11.99
CA ILE A 185 9.05 -11.68 -11.99
C ILE A 185 8.91 -12.27 -13.41
N TRP A 186 8.04 -11.69 -14.24
CA TRP A 186 7.78 -12.10 -15.63
C TRP A 186 8.93 -11.76 -16.58
#